data_AF-A0A1K1MF83-F1
#
_entry.id   AF-A0A1K1MF83-F1
#
_cell.length_a   1.000
_cell.length_b   1.000
_cell.length_c   1.000
_cell.angle_alpha   90.00
_cell.angle_beta   90.00
_cell.angle_gamma   90.00
#
_symmetry.space_group_name_H-M   'P 1'
#
loop_
_entity.id
_entity.type
_entity.pdbx_description
1 polymer ?
#
loop_
_entity_poly.entity_id
_entity_poly.type
_entity_poly.pdbx_seq_one_letter_code
_entity_poly.pdbx_strand_id
1 'polypeptide(L)'
;MAFTYQDVLDLARIPLNDEDRVRHPDGRLLSYARQAVLQMRRRRPDLFIGRFGDLPDGTESAGSMLPLPAEYAQLVADYVTARAEMVDDEHAGSGRAALFIRLYGMEVGP
;
A
#
# COMPACT_ATOMS: atom_id res chain seq x y z
N MET A 1 -11.00 -18.82 3.19
CA MET A 1 -11.62 -17.86 2.24
C MET A 1 -10.50 -17.26 1.41
N ALA A 2 -10.65 -17.15 0.08
CA ALA A 2 -9.61 -16.57 -0.77
C ALA A 2 -9.76 -15.05 -0.76
N PHE A 3 -8.67 -14.33 -0.47
CA PHE A 3 -8.63 -12.87 -0.55
C PHE A 3 -8.36 -12.42 -1.98
N THR A 4 -8.89 -11.27 -2.35
CA THR A 4 -8.56 -10.54 -3.57
C THR A 4 -7.50 -9.48 -3.30
N TYR A 5 -6.92 -8.92 -4.36
CA TYR A 5 -6.07 -7.74 -4.22
C TYR A 5 -6.86 -6.56 -3.62
N GLN A 6 -8.14 -6.41 -3.95
CA GLN A 6 -9.01 -5.37 -3.40
C GLN A 6 -9.12 -5.49 -1.88
N ASP A 7 -9.34 -6.70 -1.35
CA ASP A 7 -9.42 -6.91 0.09
C ASP A 7 -8.11 -6.50 0.79
N VAL A 8 -6.96 -6.76 0.16
CA VAL A 8 -5.65 -6.33 0.67
C VAL A 8 -5.52 -4.81 0.66
N LEU A 9 -6.03 -4.12 -0.38
CA LEU A 9 -6.04 -2.67 -0.41
C LEU A 9 -6.92 -2.10 0.70
N ASP A 10 -8.11 -2.68 0.89
CA ASP A 10 -9.04 -2.24 1.93
C ASP A 10 -8.45 -2.46 3.34
N LEU A 11 -7.74 -3.58 3.56
CA LEU A 11 -6.98 -3.80 4.80
C LEU A 11 -5.86 -2.77 5.00
N ALA A 12 -5.12 -2.41 3.95
CA ALA A 12 -4.05 -1.41 4.03
C ALA A 12 -4.59 0.00 4.30
N ARG A 13 -5.84 0.29 3.91
CA ARG A 13 -6.47 1.60 4.13
C ARG A 13 -6.80 1.89 5.59
N ILE A 14 -7.04 0.85 6.39
CA ILE A 14 -7.35 0.98 7.83
C ILE A 14 -6.21 1.72 8.57
N PRO A 15 -4.94 1.25 8.54
CA PRO A 15 -3.85 1.97 9.21
C PRO A 15 -3.48 3.29 8.53
N LEU A 16 -3.66 3.42 7.21
CA LEU A 16 -3.42 4.68 6.47
C LEU A 16 -4.44 5.77 6.78
N ASN A 17 -5.54 5.43 7.47
CA ASN A 17 -6.68 6.32 7.70
C ASN A 17 -7.13 7.01 6.39
N ASP A 18 -7.27 6.20 5.33
CA ASP A 18 -7.62 6.63 3.96
C ASP A 18 -8.78 5.78 3.42
N GLU A 19 -9.87 5.68 4.19
CA GLU A 19 -11.09 4.97 3.81
C GLU A 19 -11.78 5.64 2.61
N ASP A 20 -11.73 6.97 2.55
CA ASP A 20 -12.31 7.78 1.47
C ASP A 20 -11.53 7.71 0.14
N ARG A 21 -10.37 7.05 0.13
CA ARG A 21 -9.50 6.87 -1.06
C ARG A 21 -9.01 8.18 -1.68
N VAL A 22 -8.85 9.21 -0.86
CA VAL A 22 -8.45 10.55 -1.29
C VAL A 22 -6.92 10.69 -1.29
N ARG A 23 -6.25 10.18 -0.25
CA ARG A 23 -4.81 10.36 -0.08
C ARG A 23 -4.01 9.46 -1.02
N HIS A 24 -4.38 8.19 -1.10
CA HIS A 24 -3.69 7.22 -1.94
C HIS A 24 -4.64 6.66 -3.02
N PRO A 25 -4.37 6.92 -4.31
CA PRO A 25 -5.18 6.37 -5.38
C PRO A 25 -5.03 4.84 -5.46
N ASP A 26 -6.12 4.15 -5.77
CA ASP A 26 -6.18 2.68 -5.83
C ASP A 26 -5.08 2.08 -6.73
N GLY A 27 -4.82 2.69 -7.88
CA GLY A 27 -3.77 2.24 -8.80
C GLY A 27 -2.37 2.24 -8.18
N ARG A 28 -2.08 3.18 -7.27
CA ARG A 28 -0.79 3.23 -6.57
C ARG A 28 -0.69 2.13 -5.53
N LEU A 29 -1.70 1.96 -4.67
CA LEU A 29 -1.69 0.90 -3.66
C LEU A 29 -1.66 -0.49 -4.30
N LEU A 30 -2.39 -0.68 -5.42
CA LEU A 30 -2.34 -1.91 -6.22
C LEU A 30 -0.94 -2.20 -6.74
N SER A 31 -0.20 -1.17 -7.18
CA SER A 31 1.19 -1.34 -7.61
C SER A 31 2.10 -1.84 -6.47
N TYR A 32 1.87 -1.38 -5.23
CA TYR A 32 2.61 -1.86 -4.06
C TYR A 32 2.23 -3.30 -3.70
N ALA A 33 0.94 -3.66 -3.77
CA ALA A 33 0.49 -5.02 -3.50
C ALA A 33 1.09 -6.03 -4.50
N ARG A 34 1.10 -5.68 -5.80
CA ARG A 34 1.78 -6.45 -6.86
C ARG A 34 3.27 -6.61 -6.58
N GLN A 35 3.95 -5.53 -6.18
CA GLN A 35 5.37 -5.57 -5.81
C GLN A 35 5.62 -6.48 -4.60
N ALA A 36 4.75 -6.46 -3.58
CA ALA A 36 4.85 -7.37 -2.43
C ALA A 36 4.80 -8.83 -2.88
N VAL A 37 3.82 -9.20 -3.72
CA VAL A 37 3.69 -10.57 -4.24
C VAL A 37 4.92 -10.97 -5.05
N LEU A 38 5.46 -10.08 -5.90
CA LEU A 38 6.69 -10.34 -6.64
C LEU A 38 7.91 -10.53 -5.72
N GLN A 39 8.01 -9.77 -4.63
CA GLN A 39 9.07 -9.93 -3.62
C GLN A 39 8.93 -11.26 -2.88
N MET A 40 7.71 -11.66 -2.54
CA MET A 40 7.44 -12.96 -1.93
C MET A 40 7.80 -14.09 -2.88
N ARG A 41 7.45 -13.99 -4.18
CA ARG A 41 7.86 -14.98 -5.20
C ARG A 41 9.37 -15.12 -5.27
N ARG A 42 10.11 -14.01 -5.17
CA ARG A 42 11.58 -14.03 -5.18
C ARG A 42 12.18 -14.65 -3.92
N ARG A 43 11.64 -14.37 -2.74
CA ARG A 43 12.22 -14.79 -1.44
C ARG A 43 11.70 -16.13 -0.94
N ARG A 44 10.46 -16.48 -1.30
CA ARG A 44 9.72 -17.67 -0.92
C ARG A 44 9.02 -18.27 -2.15
N PRO A 45 9.79 -18.72 -3.16
CA PRO A 45 9.23 -19.35 -4.36
C PRO A 45 8.45 -20.62 -4.03
N ASP A 46 8.71 -21.24 -2.88
CA ASP A 46 8.01 -22.41 -2.35
C ASP A 46 6.50 -22.18 -2.17
N LEU A 47 6.07 -20.95 -1.85
CA LEU A 47 4.65 -20.59 -1.71
C LEU A 47 3.86 -20.70 -3.03
N PHE A 48 4.56 -20.84 -4.16
CA PHE A 48 4.01 -20.88 -5.50
C PHE A 48 4.17 -22.25 -6.17
N ILE A 49 4.64 -23.26 -5.44
CA ILE A 49 4.74 -24.63 -5.95
C ILE A 49 3.34 -25.14 -6.35
N GLY A 50 3.25 -25.79 -7.52
CA GLY A 50 1.98 -26.28 -8.05
C GLY A 50 1.21 -25.28 -8.91
N ARG A 51 1.67 -24.02 -9.00
CA ARG A 51 1.08 -22.98 -9.87
C ARG A 51 1.87 -22.81 -11.18
N PHE A 52 1.98 -23.89 -11.95
CA PHE A 52 2.72 -23.89 -13.22
C PHE A 52 1.91 -23.17 -14.31
N GLY A 53 2.41 -22.05 -14.81
CA GLY A 53 1.79 -21.28 -15.91
C GLY A 53 0.90 -20.10 -15.47
N ASP A 54 0.63 -19.97 -14.17
CA ASP A 54 -0.17 -18.89 -13.57
C ASP A 54 0.58 -18.25 -12.39
N LEU A 55 1.85 -17.89 -12.65
CA LEU A 55 2.68 -17.20 -11.67
C LEU A 55 2.40 -15.69 -11.75
N PRO A 56 2.31 -15.00 -10.60
CA PRO A 56 2.08 -13.57 -10.60
C PRO A 56 3.22 -12.85 -11.30
N ASP A 57 2.88 -11.94 -12.20
CA ASP A 57 3.80 -11.15 -13.04
C ASP A 57 3.71 -9.64 -12.74
N GLY A 58 2.80 -9.22 -11.86
CA GLY A 58 2.61 -7.83 -11.49
C GLY A 58 1.60 -7.08 -12.36
N THR A 59 0.83 -7.76 -13.19
CA THR A 59 -0.22 -7.16 -14.02
C THR A 59 -1.64 -7.38 -13.48
N GLU A 60 -1.79 -8.03 -12.34
CA GLU A 60 -3.05 -8.53 -11.78
C GLU A 60 -4.00 -7.39 -11.39
N SER A 61 -5.27 -7.46 -11.75
CA SER A 61 -6.25 -6.44 -11.39
C SER A 61 -6.62 -6.46 -9.90
N ALA A 62 -7.21 -5.39 -9.38
CA ALA A 62 -7.68 -5.36 -7.98
C ALA A 62 -8.71 -6.47 -7.68
N GLY A 63 -9.55 -6.83 -8.65
CA GLY A 63 -10.53 -7.91 -8.50
C GLY A 63 -9.94 -9.32 -8.61
N SER A 64 -8.65 -9.45 -8.96
CA SER A 64 -7.99 -10.75 -9.08
C SER A 64 -7.80 -11.39 -7.70
N MET A 65 -7.84 -12.72 -7.65
CA MET A 65 -7.52 -13.44 -6.41
C MET A 65 -6.05 -13.25 -6.05
N LEU A 66 -5.77 -13.05 -4.77
CA LEU A 66 -4.42 -13.02 -4.25
C LEU A 66 -3.80 -14.40 -4.43
N PRO A 67 -2.64 -14.53 -5.10
CA PRO A 67 -2.03 -15.82 -5.40
C PRO A 67 -1.23 -16.38 -4.22
N LEU A 68 -1.74 -16.18 -3.01
CA LEU A 68 -1.11 -16.55 -1.74
C LEU A 68 -2.15 -17.17 -0.81
N PRO A 69 -1.71 -18.04 0.12
CA PRO A 69 -2.54 -18.47 1.22
C PRO A 69 -3.07 -17.28 2.04
N ALA A 70 -4.26 -17.45 2.62
CA ALA A 70 -5.00 -16.38 3.28
C ALA A 70 -4.24 -15.73 4.45
N GLU A 71 -3.39 -16.50 5.13
CA GLU A 71 -2.54 -16.04 6.23
C GLU A 71 -1.51 -14.98 5.82
N TYR A 72 -1.22 -14.83 4.53
CA TYR A 72 -0.31 -13.81 4.01
C TYR A 72 -1.02 -12.51 3.59
N ALA A 73 -2.35 -12.45 3.61
CA ALA A 73 -3.07 -11.25 3.19
C ALA A 73 -2.69 -10.02 4.03
N GLN A 74 -2.63 -10.17 5.36
CA GLN A 74 -2.20 -9.08 6.26
C GLN A 74 -0.76 -8.66 5.98
N LEU A 75 0.16 -9.60 5.71
CA LEU A 75 1.55 -9.29 5.40
C LEU A 75 1.67 -8.41 4.14
N VAL A 76 0.87 -8.71 3.10
CA VAL A 76 0.84 -7.90 1.88
C VAL A 76 0.23 -6.52 2.19
N ALA A 77 -0.83 -6.45 3.00
CA ALA A 77 -1.42 -5.18 3.41
C ALA A 77 -0.41 -4.31 4.19
N ASP A 78 0.32 -4.88 5.16
CA ASP A 78 1.35 -4.18 5.93
C ASP A 78 2.47 -3.64 5.04
N TYR A 79 2.88 -4.42 4.02
CA TYR A 79 3.85 -3.94 3.03
C TYR A 79 3.32 -2.74 2.24
N VAL A 80 2.06 -2.76 1.82
CA VAL A 80 1.41 -1.65 1.12
C VAL A 80 1.37 -0.41 2.00
N THR A 81 0.91 -0.56 3.25
CA THR A 81 0.89 0.51 4.26
C THR A 81 2.26 1.12 4.45
N ALA A 82 3.28 0.29 4.70
CA ALA A 82 4.64 0.77 4.91
C ALA A 82 5.19 1.53 3.68
N ARG A 83 4.95 1.03 2.48
CA ARG A 83 5.39 1.70 1.24
C ARG A 83 4.67 3.02 1.00
N ALA A 84 3.40 3.14 1.38
CA ALA A 84 2.64 4.38 1.27
C ALA A 84 3.12 5.42 2.32
N GLU A 85 3.28 5.02 3.58
CA GLU A 85 3.78 5.89 4.66
C GLU A 85 5.20 6.41 4.40
N MET A 86 6.09 5.57 3.85
CA MET A 86 7.45 5.99 3.51
C MET A 86 7.49 7.08 2.41
N VAL A 87 6.45 7.22 1.60
CA VAL A 87 6.34 8.31 0.62
C VAL A 87 5.84 9.59 1.30
N ASP A 88 4.98 9.47 2.30
CA ASP A 88 4.33 10.62 2.95
C ASP A 88 5.19 11.33 4.00
N ASP A 89 6.19 10.66 4.59
CA ASP A 89 7.07 11.25 5.61
C ASP A 89 7.78 12.54 5.12
N GLU A 90 8.10 12.62 3.82
CA GLU A 90 8.69 13.81 3.20
C GLU A 90 7.71 15.01 3.15
N HIS A 91 6.41 14.74 3.02
CA HIS A 91 5.37 15.77 2.95
C HIS A 91 4.92 16.25 4.33
N ALA A 92 5.00 15.40 5.36
CA ALA A 92 4.63 15.75 6.74
C ALA A 92 5.58 16.80 7.35
N GLY A 93 6.88 16.74 7.05
CA GLY A 93 7.84 17.79 7.44
C GLY A 93 7.52 19.15 6.80
N SER A 94 7.24 19.14 5.50
CA SER A 94 6.95 20.35 4.72
C SER A 94 5.64 21.02 5.13
N GLY A 95 4.60 20.25 5.42
CA GLY A 95 3.30 20.77 5.87
C GLY A 95 3.37 21.45 7.25
N ARG A 96 4.13 20.89 8.20
CA ARG A 96 4.35 21.49 9.52
C ARG A 96 5.10 22.81 9.42
N ALA A 97 6.13 22.89 8.57
CA ALA A 97 6.88 24.12 8.33
C ALA A 97 5.99 25.22 7.71
N ALA A 98 5.14 24.87 6.73
CA ALA A 98 4.23 25.83 6.11
C ALA A 98 3.16 26.36 7.09
N LEU A 99 2.60 25.50 7.95
CA LEU A 99 1.67 25.90 9.01
C LEU A 99 2.34 26.80 10.05
N PHE A 100 3.58 26.49 10.43
CA PHE A 100 4.36 27.33 11.35
C PHE A 100 4.61 28.72 10.77
N ILE A 101 5.04 28.82 9.51
CA ILE A 101 5.26 30.11 8.84
C ILE A 101 3.94 30.92 8.76
N ARG A 102 2.81 30.27 8.49
CA ARG A 102 1.50 30.93 8.50
C ARG A 102 1.12 31.46 9.89
N LEU A 103 1.26 30.65 10.93
CA LEU A 103 0.96 31.05 12.31
C LEU A 103 1.86 32.22 12.76
N TYR A 104 3.15 32.13 12.48
CA TYR A 104 4.12 33.18 12.78
C TYR A 104 3.79 34.49 12.03
N GLY A 105 3.50 34.41 10.72
CA GLY A 105 3.12 35.59 9.94
C GLY A 105 1.81 36.27 10.42
N MET A 106 0.89 35.51 11.01
CA MET A 106 -0.30 36.08 11.65
C MET A 106 -0.01 36.73 13.00
N GLU A 107 1.02 36.27 13.73
CA GLU A 107 1.40 36.80 15.04
C GLU A 107 2.26 38.07 14.95
N VAL A 108 3.11 38.17 13.92
CA VAL A 108 4.03 39.31 13.75
C VAL A 108 3.35 40.53 13.11
N GLY A 109 2.27 40.34 12.34
CA GLY A 109 1.55 41.43 11.64
C GLY A 109 2.42 42.19 10.61
N PRO A 110 1.83 43.07 9.78
CA PRO A 110 2.60 44.05 9.01
C PRO A 110 3.33 45.07 9.89
#